data_AF-A0AAT9QKS6-F1
#
_entry.id   AF-A0AAT9QKS6-F1
#
_cell.length_a   1.000
_cell.length_b   1.000
_cell.length_c   1.000
_cell.angle_alpha   90.00
_cell.angle_beta   90.00
_cell.angle_gamma   90.00
#
_symmetry.space_group_name_H-M   'P 1'
#
loop_
_entity.id
_entity.type
_entity.pdbx_description
1 polymer ?
#
loop_
_entity_poly.entity_id
_entity_poly.type
_entity_poly.pdbx_seq_one_letter_code
_entity_poly.pdbx_strand_id
1 'polypeptide(L)'
;MVAAFILQEFAVFARHGLTQTYITTAGAQPAVTVPTSSSIMVSLASFLVSTFALFVPVLLLSLRWRLHPAVPATMALVPSVALQAMVALRDAWLVPVALAGSILVGAVWAVVRPAPDRPARLMAAAGLSPVAFWAPYFAGVALHDGALSFPPEVWSGTLAWTGLGMLALAALALTVRAAAAGPEDAQER
;
A
#
# COMPACT_ATOMS: atom_id res chain seq x y z
N MET A 1 21.84 0.78 11.67
CA MET A 1 21.33 2.13 11.40
C MET A 1 20.55 2.26 10.08
N VAL A 2 20.00 1.18 9.48
CA VAL A 2 19.46 1.24 8.10
C VAL A 2 17.97 0.85 7.97
N ALA A 3 17.41 0.02 8.87
CA ALA A 3 15.99 -0.37 8.83
C ALA A 3 15.06 0.47 9.73
N ALA A 4 15.60 1.16 10.74
CA ALA A 4 14.84 2.07 11.62
C ALA A 4 14.32 3.33 10.89
N PHE A 5 14.79 3.54 9.65
CA PHE A 5 14.65 4.75 8.83
C PHE A 5 13.49 4.67 7.82
N ILE A 6 13.08 3.46 7.41
CA ILE A 6 12.17 3.29 6.26
C ILE A 6 10.76 3.81 6.57
N LEU A 7 10.37 3.89 7.85
CA LEU A 7 8.98 4.15 8.24
C LEU A 7 8.75 5.29 9.25
N GLN A 8 9.79 5.87 9.84
CA GLN A 8 9.67 7.21 10.44
C GLN A 8 9.33 8.25 9.37
N GLU A 9 9.82 8.08 8.14
CA GLU A 9 9.60 8.97 7.01
C GLU A 9 8.15 8.94 6.47
N PHE A 10 7.40 7.84 6.63
CA PHE A 10 5.98 7.82 6.25
C PHE A 10 5.09 8.65 7.19
N ALA A 11 5.55 8.91 8.42
CA ALA A 11 4.98 9.94 9.30
C ALA A 11 5.54 11.34 9.01
N VAL A 12 6.72 11.46 8.38
CA VAL A 12 7.30 12.74 7.92
C VAL A 12 6.57 13.27 6.68
N PHE A 13 6.11 12.39 5.80
CA PHE A 13 5.34 12.79 4.62
C PHE A 13 3.91 13.28 4.95
N ALA A 14 3.30 12.76 6.02
CA ALA A 14 2.06 13.31 6.57
C ALA A 14 2.30 14.60 7.41
N ARG A 15 3.44 14.76 8.10
CA ARG A 15 3.74 15.99 8.87
C ARG A 15 4.26 17.17 8.07
N HIS A 16 4.82 16.96 6.87
CA HIS A 16 5.36 18.06 6.04
C HIS A 16 4.55 18.27 4.74
N GLY A 17 3.63 17.37 4.39
CA GLY A 17 2.84 17.46 3.16
C GLY A 17 1.41 18.00 3.33
N LEU A 18 0.83 17.98 4.54
CA LEU A 18 -0.61 18.23 4.71
C LEU A 18 -1.01 19.36 5.65
N THR A 19 -0.08 19.95 6.39
CA THR A 19 -0.24 21.26 7.03
C THR A 19 1.09 21.62 7.65
N GLN A 20 1.71 22.72 7.24
CA GLN A 20 2.60 23.45 8.14
C GLN A 20 1.71 24.08 9.23
N THR A 21 1.23 23.27 10.18
CA THR A 21 0.76 23.80 11.44
C THR A 21 2.01 24.17 12.23
N TYR A 22 2.61 25.31 11.89
CA TYR A 22 3.46 25.97 12.87
C TYR A 22 2.56 26.24 14.07
N ILE A 23 2.88 25.63 15.21
CA ILE A 23 2.46 26.17 16.50
C ILE A 23 3.24 27.49 16.64
N THR A 24 2.79 28.55 15.97
CA THR A 24 3.09 29.90 16.41
C THR A 24 2.08 30.20 17.50
N THR A 25 2.52 30.12 18.75
CA THR A 25 1.80 30.59 19.95
C THR A 25 0.50 29.86 20.34
N ALA A 26 0.39 29.56 21.64
CA ALA A 26 -0.80 28.98 22.23
C ALA A 26 -2.01 29.89 21.97
N GLY A 27 -3.01 29.37 21.24
CA GLY A 27 -4.28 30.05 20.96
C GLY A 27 -4.58 30.39 19.49
N ALA A 28 -3.68 30.11 18.54
CA ALA A 28 -3.96 30.32 17.12
C ALA A 28 -4.78 29.16 16.50
N GLN A 29 -5.80 29.51 15.71
CA GLN A 29 -6.59 28.56 14.90
C GLN A 29 -5.67 27.86 13.88
N PRO A 30 -5.79 26.53 13.67
CA PRO A 30 -5.00 25.83 12.66
C PRO A 30 -5.33 26.35 11.26
N ALA A 31 -4.36 27.01 10.62
CA ALA A 31 -4.47 27.45 9.23
C ALA A 31 -4.18 26.27 8.30
N VAL A 32 -5.21 25.79 7.59
CA VAL A 32 -5.06 24.78 6.54
C VAL A 32 -4.40 25.43 5.33
N THR A 33 -3.11 25.15 5.10
CA THR A 33 -2.40 25.59 3.91
C THR A 33 -2.76 24.71 2.72
N VAL A 34 -3.03 25.33 1.57
CA VAL A 34 -3.35 24.61 0.32
C VAL A 34 -2.18 23.70 -0.08
N PRO A 35 -2.42 22.44 -0.48
CA PRO A 35 -1.36 21.53 -0.91
C PRO A 35 -0.53 22.12 -2.04
N THR A 36 0.79 22.06 -1.91
CA THR A 36 1.72 22.43 -2.99
C THR A 36 1.97 21.24 -3.92
N SER A 37 2.36 21.49 -5.17
CA SER A 37 2.75 20.41 -6.10
C SER A 37 3.82 19.49 -5.51
N SER A 38 4.78 20.05 -4.77
CA SER A 38 5.83 19.29 -4.08
C SER A 38 5.27 18.33 -3.02
N SER A 39 4.31 18.80 -2.20
CA SER A 39 3.67 17.96 -1.17
C SER A 39 2.86 16.80 -1.76
N ILE A 40 2.19 17.03 -2.89
CA ILE A 40 1.45 16.00 -3.63
C ILE A 40 2.41 14.95 -4.19
N MET A 41 3.48 15.38 -4.88
CA MET A 41 4.49 14.47 -5.44
C MET A 41 5.12 13.58 -4.38
N VAL A 42 5.50 14.20 -3.26
CA VAL A 42 6.10 13.50 -2.14
C VAL A 42 5.13 12.46 -1.58
N SER A 43 3.88 12.83 -1.30
CA SER A 43 2.85 11.91 -0.79
C SER A 43 2.58 10.76 -1.75
N LEU A 44 2.46 11.03 -3.05
CA LEU A 44 2.28 10.00 -4.08
C LEU A 44 3.44 9.02 -4.13
N ALA A 45 4.68 9.53 -4.12
CA ALA A 45 5.88 8.71 -4.07
C ALA A 45 5.87 7.82 -2.83
N SER A 46 5.45 8.37 -1.69
CA SER A 46 5.32 7.62 -0.45
C SER A 46 4.32 6.46 -0.58
N PHE A 47 3.12 6.71 -1.10
CA PHE A 47 2.13 5.65 -1.30
C PHE A 47 2.63 4.54 -2.22
N LEU A 48 3.34 4.89 -3.30
CA LEU A 48 3.92 3.91 -4.21
C LEU A 48 5.02 3.08 -3.54
N VAL A 49 5.97 3.72 -2.84
CA VAL A 49 7.05 3.02 -2.14
C VAL A 49 6.49 2.10 -1.06
N SER A 50 5.53 2.58 -0.26
CA SER A 50 4.85 1.76 0.75
C SER A 50 4.13 0.57 0.12
N THR A 51 3.42 0.81 -0.99
CA THR A 51 2.73 -0.25 -1.73
C THR A 51 3.70 -1.34 -2.17
N PHE A 52 4.82 -0.96 -2.78
CA PHE A 52 5.80 -1.94 -3.24
C PHE A 52 6.47 -2.67 -2.08
N ALA A 53 6.82 -1.96 -1.00
CA ALA A 53 7.39 -2.57 0.19
C ALA A 53 6.45 -3.62 0.82
N LEU A 54 5.14 -3.36 0.84
CA LEU A 54 4.15 -4.28 1.41
C LEU A 54 3.80 -5.45 0.47
N PHE A 55 3.60 -5.17 -0.83
CA PHE A 55 2.97 -6.13 -1.74
C PHE A 55 3.93 -6.86 -2.67
N VAL A 56 5.14 -6.35 -2.92
CA VAL A 56 6.14 -7.08 -3.72
C VAL A 56 6.56 -8.41 -3.06
N PRO A 57 6.85 -8.47 -1.73
CA PRO A 57 7.17 -9.73 -1.09
C PRO A 57 6.05 -10.77 -1.21
N VAL A 58 4.80 -10.32 -1.08
CA VAL A 58 3.59 -11.15 -1.25
C VAL A 58 3.52 -11.70 -2.68
N LEU A 59 3.72 -10.83 -3.67
CA LEU A 59 3.75 -11.20 -5.08
C LEU A 59 4.82 -12.27 -5.33
N LEU A 60 6.06 -12.03 -4.92
CA LEU A 60 7.18 -12.97 -5.10
C LEU A 60 6.91 -14.33 -4.43
N LEU A 61 6.35 -14.33 -3.22
CA LEU A 61 5.98 -15.56 -2.51
C LEU A 61 4.89 -16.32 -3.28
N SER A 62 3.92 -15.60 -3.85
CA SER A 62 2.80 -16.18 -4.61
C SER A 62 3.18 -16.74 -5.98
N LEU A 63 4.34 -16.36 -6.52
CA LEU A 63 4.87 -16.96 -7.75
C LEU A 63 5.34 -18.39 -7.53
N ARG A 64 5.72 -18.74 -6.29
CA ARG A 64 6.23 -20.08 -5.93
C ARG A 64 5.20 -20.91 -5.16
N TRP A 65 4.38 -20.29 -4.33
CA TRP A 65 3.47 -20.98 -3.43
C TRP A 65 2.03 -20.49 -3.56
N ARG A 66 1.08 -21.40 -3.34
CA ARG A 66 -0.33 -21.04 -3.16
C ARG A 66 -0.51 -20.51 -1.74
N LEU A 67 -0.67 -19.20 -1.60
CA LEU A 67 -0.79 -18.56 -0.29
C LEU A 67 -2.20 -18.72 0.26
N HIS A 68 -2.29 -18.98 1.57
CA HIS A 68 -3.54 -18.85 2.29
C HIS A 68 -3.94 -17.37 2.33
N PRO A 69 -5.23 -16.99 2.17
CA PRO A 69 -5.65 -15.59 2.13
C PRO A 69 -5.27 -14.76 3.37
N ALA A 70 -5.05 -15.41 4.50
CA ALA A 70 -4.57 -14.76 5.71
C ALA A 70 -3.13 -14.22 5.59
N VAL A 71 -2.27 -14.85 4.77
CA VAL A 71 -0.86 -14.44 4.61
C VAL A 71 -0.69 -13.03 4.05
N PRO A 72 -1.29 -12.65 2.89
CA PRO A 72 -1.19 -11.29 2.38
C PRO A 72 -1.83 -10.26 3.33
N ALA A 73 -2.93 -10.62 3.98
CA ALA A 73 -3.59 -9.78 4.98
C ALA A 73 -2.67 -9.48 6.18
N THR A 74 -2.01 -10.50 6.73
CA THR A 74 -1.09 -10.36 7.86
C THR A 74 0.19 -9.65 7.46
N MET A 75 0.74 -9.92 6.27
CA MET A 75 1.92 -9.24 5.74
C MET A 75 1.69 -7.74 5.50
N ALA A 76 0.45 -7.32 5.23
CA ALA A 76 0.09 -5.90 5.21
C ALA A 76 -0.13 -5.34 6.63
N LEU A 77 -0.80 -6.09 7.51
CA LEU A 77 -1.18 -5.61 8.85
C LEU A 77 0.01 -5.45 9.79
N VAL A 78 0.88 -6.46 9.84
CA VAL A 78 1.97 -6.54 10.83
C VAL A 78 2.92 -5.35 10.70
N PRO A 79 3.42 -4.97 9.51
CA PRO A 79 4.20 -3.75 9.35
C PRO A 79 3.42 -2.52 9.82
N SER A 80 2.16 -2.33 9.41
CA SER A 80 1.38 -1.16 9.80
C SER A 80 1.23 -1.00 11.32
N VAL A 81 0.98 -2.10 12.04
CA VAL A 81 0.88 -2.09 13.51
C VAL A 81 2.24 -1.85 14.15
N ALA A 82 3.30 -2.49 13.66
CA ALA A 82 4.66 -2.31 14.18
C ALA A 82 5.11 -0.84 14.07
N LEU A 83 4.71 -0.15 13.01
CA LEU A 83 5.02 1.26 12.83
C LEU A 83 4.28 2.16 13.78
N GLN A 84 2.99 1.91 13.98
CA GLN A 84 2.23 2.64 14.98
C GLN A 84 2.84 2.44 16.39
N ALA A 85 3.32 1.24 16.70
CA ALA A 85 4.03 0.99 17.95
C ALA A 85 5.35 1.80 18.05
N MET A 86 6.12 1.93 16.96
CA MET A 86 7.35 2.73 16.94
C MET A 86 7.12 4.22 17.18
N VAL A 87 5.95 4.76 16.82
CA VAL A 87 5.55 6.15 17.10
C VAL A 87 4.68 6.28 18.35
N ALA A 88 4.79 5.34 19.29
CA ALA A 88 4.08 5.34 20.57
C ALA A 88 2.55 5.46 20.43
N LEU A 89 1.98 4.86 19.38
CA LEU A 89 0.55 4.85 19.07
C LEU A 89 -0.05 6.26 18.96
N ARG A 90 0.75 7.24 18.53
CA ARG A 90 0.32 8.63 18.35
C ARG A 90 -0.97 8.74 17.53
N ASP A 91 -1.11 7.91 16.50
CA ASP A 91 -2.27 7.86 15.61
C ASP A 91 -2.95 6.48 15.71
N ALA A 92 -3.24 6.04 16.93
CA ALA A 92 -3.80 4.71 17.22
C ALA A 92 -5.08 4.37 16.41
N TRP A 93 -5.85 5.39 16.01
CA TRP A 93 -7.04 5.23 15.18
C TRP A 93 -6.73 4.66 13.78
N LEU A 94 -5.48 4.77 13.29
CA LEU A 94 -5.06 4.16 12.03
C LEU A 94 -4.92 2.63 12.12
N VAL A 95 -4.81 2.06 13.32
CA VAL A 95 -4.72 0.60 13.53
C VAL A 95 -5.99 -0.12 13.08
N PRO A 96 -7.21 0.24 13.55
CA PRO A 96 -8.43 -0.39 13.05
C PRO A 96 -8.66 -0.16 11.55
N VAL A 97 -8.20 0.97 11.01
CA VAL A 97 -8.27 1.27 9.56
C VAL A 97 -7.34 0.35 8.76
N ALA A 98 -6.10 0.17 9.20
CA ALA A 98 -5.16 -0.78 8.61
C ALA A 98 -5.69 -2.22 8.72
N LEU A 99 -6.31 -2.59 9.84
CA LEU A 99 -6.98 -3.87 10.00
C LEU A 99 -8.08 -4.08 8.96
N ALA A 100 -8.94 -3.08 8.74
CA ALA A 100 -9.98 -3.14 7.73
C ALA A 100 -9.37 -3.34 6.32
N GLY A 101 -8.34 -2.56 5.96
CA GLY A 101 -7.60 -2.73 4.70
C GLY A 101 -7.01 -4.12 4.54
N SER A 102 -6.36 -4.66 5.58
CA SER A 102 -5.81 -6.00 5.57
C SER A 102 -6.86 -7.09 5.42
N ILE A 103 -8.03 -6.94 6.05
CA ILE A 103 -9.15 -7.88 5.88
C ILE A 103 -9.63 -7.85 4.43
N LEU A 104 -9.75 -6.66 3.81
CA LEU A 104 -10.14 -6.55 2.40
C LEU A 104 -9.11 -7.18 1.47
N VAL A 105 -7.81 -7.03 1.75
CA VAL A 105 -6.76 -7.78 1.03
C VAL A 105 -6.99 -9.28 1.16
N GLY A 106 -7.23 -9.78 2.38
CA GLY A 106 -7.57 -11.18 2.60
C GLY A 106 -8.80 -11.63 1.81
N ALA A 107 -9.84 -10.80 1.74
CA ALA A 107 -11.05 -11.06 0.96
C ALA A 107 -10.76 -11.14 -0.54
N VAL A 108 -9.97 -10.19 -1.09
CA VAL A 108 -9.50 -10.23 -2.49
C VAL A 108 -8.83 -11.57 -2.78
N TRP A 109 -7.92 -12.01 -1.91
CA TRP A 109 -7.20 -13.27 -2.10
C TRP A 109 -8.10 -14.51 -1.93
N ALA A 110 -9.07 -14.47 -1.02
CA ALA A 110 -10.03 -15.55 -0.82
C ALA A 110 -11.01 -15.73 -2.00
N VAL A 111 -11.39 -14.61 -2.64
CA VAL A 111 -12.30 -14.59 -3.80
C VAL A 111 -11.56 -14.91 -5.10
N VAL A 112 -10.46 -14.20 -5.37
CA VAL A 112 -9.68 -14.37 -6.61
C VAL A 112 -8.96 -15.72 -6.63
N ARG A 113 -8.55 -16.23 -5.46
CA ARG A 113 -7.80 -17.48 -5.29
C ARG A 113 -6.60 -17.56 -6.25
N PRO A 114 -5.65 -16.61 -6.15
CA PRO A 114 -4.49 -16.59 -7.02
C PRO A 114 -3.65 -17.85 -6.81
N ALA A 115 -3.04 -18.33 -7.89
CA ALA A 115 -2.21 -19.51 -7.87
C ALA A 115 -1.06 -19.37 -8.89
N PRO A 116 0.10 -19.99 -8.65
CA PRO A 116 1.25 -19.93 -9.56
C PRO A 116 0.96 -20.40 -10.99
N ASP A 117 -0.05 -21.27 -11.16
CA ASP A 117 -0.53 -21.83 -12.42
C ASP A 117 -1.61 -20.98 -13.11
N ARG A 118 -2.07 -19.88 -12.47
CA ARG A 118 -3.17 -19.04 -12.95
C ARG A 118 -2.74 -17.56 -13.04
N PRO A 119 -1.98 -17.17 -14.08
CA PRO A 119 -1.34 -15.86 -14.18
C PRO A 119 -2.34 -14.71 -14.09
N ALA A 120 -3.48 -14.80 -14.79
CA ALA A 120 -4.51 -13.76 -14.76
C ALA A 120 -5.08 -13.52 -13.35
N ARG A 121 -5.26 -14.58 -12.55
CA ARG A 121 -5.75 -14.46 -11.16
C ARG A 121 -4.70 -13.84 -10.25
N LEU A 122 -3.42 -14.20 -10.45
CA LEU A 122 -2.31 -13.62 -9.71
C LEU A 122 -2.15 -12.12 -10.04
N MET A 123 -2.27 -11.73 -11.31
CA MET A 123 -2.31 -10.34 -11.74
C MET A 123 -3.49 -9.57 -11.13
N ALA A 124 -4.70 -10.14 -11.16
CA ALA A 124 -5.87 -9.51 -10.57
C ALA A 124 -5.71 -9.32 -9.06
N ALA A 125 -5.26 -10.34 -8.33
CA ALA A 125 -5.01 -10.24 -6.90
C ALA A 125 -3.92 -9.19 -6.59
N ALA A 126 -2.81 -9.17 -7.34
CA ALA A 126 -1.73 -8.22 -7.17
C ALA A 126 -2.18 -6.77 -7.43
N GLY A 127 -2.96 -6.52 -8.49
CA GLY A 127 -3.46 -5.19 -8.81
C GLY A 127 -4.56 -4.70 -7.86
N LEU A 128 -5.45 -5.58 -7.39
CA LEU A 128 -6.55 -5.20 -6.50
C LEU A 128 -6.12 -5.03 -5.03
N SER A 129 -5.07 -5.73 -4.57
CA SER A 129 -4.67 -5.71 -3.15
C SER A 129 -4.27 -4.31 -2.64
N PRO A 130 -3.46 -3.50 -3.36
CA PRO A 130 -3.14 -2.15 -2.94
C PRO A 130 -4.39 -1.26 -2.83
N VAL A 131 -5.30 -1.36 -3.81
CA VAL A 131 -6.54 -0.57 -3.82
C VAL A 131 -7.40 -0.94 -2.62
N ALA A 132 -7.55 -2.24 -2.35
CA ALA A 132 -8.31 -2.75 -1.21
C ALA A 132 -7.72 -2.32 0.14
N PHE A 133 -6.39 -2.20 0.22
CA PHE A 133 -5.71 -1.77 1.44
C PHE A 133 -5.81 -0.26 1.69
N TRP A 134 -5.60 0.56 0.65
CA TRP A 134 -5.56 2.02 0.78
C TRP A 134 -6.94 2.68 0.74
N ALA A 135 -7.97 2.06 0.15
CA ALA A 135 -9.31 2.65 0.12
C ALA A 135 -9.89 2.88 1.53
N PRO A 136 -9.80 1.93 2.49
CA PRO A 136 -10.19 2.19 3.88
C PRO A 136 -9.36 3.27 4.55
N TYR A 137 -8.08 3.42 4.20
CA TYR A 137 -7.26 4.52 4.71
C TYR A 137 -7.84 5.88 4.33
N PHE A 138 -8.11 6.11 3.04
CA PHE A 138 -8.73 7.36 2.60
C PHE A 138 -10.13 7.55 3.19
N ALA A 139 -10.94 6.50 3.25
CA ALA A 139 -12.25 6.58 3.89
C ALA A 139 -12.16 6.94 5.39
N GLY A 140 -11.21 6.33 6.11
CA GLY A 140 -10.97 6.59 7.53
C GLY A 140 -10.52 8.03 7.78
N VAL A 141 -9.60 8.55 6.96
CA VAL A 141 -9.18 9.96 7.03
C VAL A 141 -10.36 10.89 6.75
N ALA A 142 -11.14 10.63 5.70
CA ALA A 142 -12.30 11.46 5.36
C ALA A 142 -13.35 11.50 6.49
N LEU A 143 -13.55 10.39 7.20
CA LEU A 143 -14.48 10.30 8.33
C LEU A 143 -13.92 10.95 9.59
N HIS A 144 -12.62 10.80 9.86
CA HIS A 144 -11.97 11.34 11.05
C HIS A 144 -11.78 12.86 10.97
N ASP A 145 -11.32 13.36 9.83
CA ASP A 145 -10.98 14.78 9.64
C ASP A 145 -12.13 15.58 9.00
N GLY A 146 -13.22 14.92 8.61
CA GLY A 146 -14.39 15.52 7.95
C GLY A 146 -14.16 15.94 6.49
N ALA A 147 -12.91 15.90 6.02
CA ALA A 147 -12.51 16.15 4.65
C ALA A 147 -11.18 15.43 4.35
N LEU A 148 -10.93 15.16 3.06
CA LEU A 148 -9.62 14.75 2.60
C LEU A 148 -8.78 15.98 2.28
N SER A 149 -7.53 15.98 2.72
CA SER A 149 -6.60 17.07 2.41
C SER A 149 -6.22 17.15 0.92
N PHE A 150 -6.50 16.08 0.16
CA PHE A 150 -6.28 16.01 -1.28
C PHE A 150 -7.59 16.05 -2.06
N PRO A 151 -7.62 16.71 -3.23
CA PRO A 151 -8.78 16.69 -4.09
C PRO A 151 -9.06 15.27 -4.64
N PRO A 152 -10.30 14.98 -5.07
CA PRO A 152 -10.74 13.69 -5.61
C PRO A 152 -9.75 13.02 -6.56
N GLU A 153 -9.24 13.80 -7.50
CA GLU A 153 -8.36 13.37 -8.57
C GLU A 153 -7.03 12.81 -8.04
N VAL A 154 -6.53 13.35 -6.93
CA VAL A 154 -5.23 12.96 -6.35
C VAL A 154 -5.37 11.64 -5.58
N TRP A 155 -6.37 11.50 -4.69
CA TRP A 155 -6.51 10.26 -3.94
C TRP A 155 -7.03 9.12 -4.83
N SER A 156 -7.94 9.37 -5.77
CA SER A 156 -8.38 8.36 -6.73
C SER A 156 -7.25 7.96 -7.68
N GLY A 157 -6.45 8.94 -8.13
CA GLY A 157 -5.25 8.70 -8.91
C GLY A 157 -4.23 7.85 -8.17
N THR A 158 -4.04 8.09 -6.88
CA THR A 158 -3.16 7.27 -6.02
C THR A 158 -3.60 5.81 -5.99
N LEU A 159 -4.89 5.55 -5.79
CA LEU A 159 -5.45 4.19 -5.83
C LEU A 159 -5.23 3.54 -7.20
N ALA A 160 -5.49 4.27 -8.29
CA ALA A 160 -5.28 3.77 -9.63
C ALA A 160 -3.81 3.41 -9.89
N TRP A 161 -2.88 4.31 -9.54
CA TRP A 161 -1.44 4.11 -9.78
C TRP A 161 -0.83 3.00 -8.93
N THR A 162 -1.25 2.85 -7.67
CA THR A 162 -0.77 1.76 -6.81
C THR A 162 -1.24 0.39 -7.33
N GLY A 163 -2.50 0.30 -7.79
CA GLY A 163 -3.03 -0.91 -8.42
C GLY A 163 -2.36 -1.23 -9.76
N LEU A 164 -2.24 -0.24 -10.65
CA LEU A 164 -1.56 -0.41 -11.94
C LEU A 164 -0.07 -0.74 -11.79
N GLY A 165 0.61 -0.14 -10.82
CA GLY A 165 2.02 -0.42 -10.53
C GLY A 165 2.22 -1.89 -10.12
N MET A 166 1.39 -2.40 -9.21
CA MET A 166 1.46 -3.82 -8.84
C MET A 166 1.01 -4.77 -9.96
N LEU A 167 0.02 -4.37 -10.77
CA LEU A 167 -0.40 -5.13 -11.95
C LEU A 167 0.75 -5.24 -12.97
N ALA A 168 1.44 -4.14 -13.24
CA ALA A 168 2.59 -4.09 -14.14
C ALA A 168 3.75 -4.95 -13.62
N LEU A 169 4.04 -4.89 -12.32
CA LEU A 169 5.05 -5.75 -11.68
C LEU A 169 4.67 -7.23 -11.76
N ALA A 170 3.40 -7.57 -11.56
CA ALA A 170 2.92 -8.95 -11.70
C ALA A 170 3.07 -9.44 -13.15
N ALA A 171 2.69 -8.62 -14.13
CA ALA A 171 2.88 -8.95 -15.55
C ALA A 171 4.37 -9.17 -15.87
N LEU A 172 5.24 -8.26 -15.45
CA LEU A 172 6.69 -8.36 -15.65
C LEU A 172 7.28 -9.63 -15.02
N ALA A 173 6.92 -9.92 -13.77
CA ALA A 173 7.41 -11.10 -13.06
C ALA A 173 6.99 -12.41 -13.74
N LEU A 174 5.76 -12.46 -14.27
CA LEU A 174 5.28 -13.62 -15.02
C LEU A 174 6.00 -13.78 -16.36
N THR A 175 6.26 -12.69 -17.08
CA THR A 175 7.04 -12.71 -18.33
C THR A 175 8.47 -13.21 -18.09
N VAL A 176 9.15 -12.70 -17.06
CA VAL A 176 10.51 -13.14 -16.69
C VAL A 176 10.53 -14.62 -16.33
N ARG A 177 9.52 -15.10 -15.59
CA ARG A 177 9.38 -16.52 -15.24
C ARG A 177 9.15 -17.41 -16.46
N ALA A 178 8.34 -16.96 -17.42
CA ALA A 178 8.11 -17.71 -18.65
C ALA A 178 9.38 -17.82 -19.51
N ALA A 179 10.18 -16.75 -19.59
CA ALA A 179 11.46 -16.76 -20.31
C ALA A 179 12.50 -17.70 -19.67
N ALA A 180 12.48 -17.84 -18.34
CA ALA A 180 13.39 -18.73 -17.62
C ALA A 180 13.06 -20.23 -17.79
N ALA A 181 11.82 -20.57 -18.14
CA ALA A 181 11.36 -21.94 -18.37
C ALA A 181 11.55 -22.39 -19.84
N GLY A 182 12.68 -22.00 -20.46
CA GLY A 182 12.97 -22.18 -21.89
C GLY A 182 12.93 -23.63 -22.41
N PRO A 183 13.10 -23.82 -23.74
CA PRO A 183 12.68 -25.02 -24.48
C PRO A 183 13.33 -26.37 -24.09
N GLU A 184 14.34 -26.41 -23.22
CA GLU A 184 14.99 -27.65 -22.80
C GLU A 184 14.06 -28.58 -21.99
N ASP A 185 13.11 -28.02 -21.22
CA ASP A 185 12.12 -28.81 -20.45
C ASP A 185 11.04 -29.48 -21.33
N ALA A 186 10.94 -29.11 -22.62
CA ALA A 186 9.96 -29.67 -23.55
C ALA A 186 10.42 -30.95 -24.26
N GLN A 187 11.70 -31.32 -24.11
CA GLN A 187 12.30 -32.49 -24.77
C GLN A 187 12.44 -33.71 -23.85
N GLU A 188 12.20 -33.56 -22.54
CA GLU A 188 12.29 -34.63 -21.54
C GLU A 188 10.92 -35.07 -20.95
N ARG A 189 9.80 -34.64 -21.55
CA ARG A 189 8.44 -35.13 -21.22
C ARG A 189 7.77 -35.77 -22.42
#